data_AF-A0A0G0END8-F1
#
_entry.id   AF-A0A0G0END8-F1
#
_cell.length_a   1.000
_cell.length_b   1.000
_cell.length_c   1.000
_cell.angle_alpha   90.00
_cell.angle_beta   90.00
_cell.angle_gamma   90.00
#
_symmetry.space_group_name_H-M   'P 1'
#
loop_
_entity.id
_entity.type
_entity.pdbx_description
1 polymer ?
#
loop_
_entity_poly.entity_id
_entity_poly.type
_entity_poly.pdbx_seq_one_letter_code
_entity_poly.pdbx_strand_id
1 'polypeptide(L)'
;MVLVEFHGVNNMEEHNTAQAEALQQLIKDLGIDTLSEDKQNELIIKMTEVLLKRIFLETMDKLGEEGREEYEKMSEGEVLPEQIEAFFKEKINNYDEMVQEIIEEFRGEMMNANK
;
A
#
# COMPACT_ATOMS: atom_id res chain seq x y z
N MET A 1 -34.05 -30.06 15.55
CA MET A 1 -33.92 -28.83 16.35
C MET A 1 -32.94 -29.17 17.47
N VAL A 2 -31.67 -28.80 17.36
CA VAL A 2 -31.15 -27.43 17.48
C VAL A 2 -30.05 -27.18 16.43
N LEU A 3 -30.09 -26.00 15.79
CA LEU A 3 -29.06 -25.48 14.88
C LEU A 3 -27.81 -25.09 15.69
N VAL A 4 -26.62 -25.44 15.19
CA VAL A 4 -25.36 -24.82 15.61
C VAL A 4 -25.02 -23.77 14.56
N GLU A 5 -25.17 -22.50 14.93
CA GLU A 5 -24.87 -21.35 14.06
C GLU A 5 -23.36 -21.11 14.03
N PHE A 6 -22.79 -21.09 12.82
CA PHE A 6 -21.48 -20.53 12.53
C PHE A 6 -21.57 -19.00 12.65
N HIS A 7 -20.86 -18.42 13.62
CA HIS A 7 -20.44 -17.02 13.64
C HIS A 7 -18.96 -17.07 14.01
N GLY A 8 -18.01 -16.58 13.22
CA GLY A 8 -18.04 -15.37 12.42
C GLY A 8 -16.81 -14.58 12.84
N VAL A 9 -15.78 -14.66 12.01
CA VAL A 9 -14.44 -14.08 12.13
C VAL A 9 -14.51 -12.61 12.55
N ASN A 10 -13.90 -12.25 13.68
CA ASN A 10 -13.63 -10.86 14.06
C ASN A 10 -12.29 -10.84 14.78
N ASN A 11 -11.23 -10.48 14.07
CA ASN A 11 -9.97 -9.89 14.58
C ASN A 11 -9.01 -9.73 13.40
N MET A 12 -9.26 -8.78 12.50
CA MET A 12 -8.32 -8.45 11.42
C MET A 12 -8.59 -7.10 10.74
N GLU A 13 -8.85 -5.99 11.45
CA GLU A 13 -9.10 -4.68 10.77
C GLU A 13 -8.57 -3.43 11.50
N GLU A 14 -7.38 -3.43 12.11
CA GLU A 14 -6.88 -2.20 12.77
C GLU A 14 -5.53 -1.65 12.29
N HIS A 15 -4.89 -2.23 11.28
CA HIS A 15 -3.62 -1.71 10.74
C HIS A 15 -3.67 -1.26 9.26
N ASN A 16 -4.84 -1.23 8.62
CA ASN A 16 -4.99 -0.94 7.18
C ASN A 16 -5.81 0.34 6.86
N THR A 17 -6.13 1.18 7.84
CA THR A 17 -7.16 2.23 7.70
C THR A 17 -6.68 3.48 6.97
N ALA A 18 -5.53 4.05 7.31
CA ALA A 18 -5.09 5.32 6.71
C ALA A 18 -4.81 5.21 5.19
N GLN A 19 -4.22 4.09 4.75
CA GLN A 19 -3.91 3.85 3.34
C GLN A 19 -5.17 3.53 2.53
N ALA A 20 -6.08 2.72 3.10
CA ALA A 20 -7.36 2.42 2.48
C ALA A 20 -8.27 3.65 2.39
N GLU A 21 -8.30 4.50 3.41
CA GLU A 21 -9.04 5.78 3.42
C GLU A 21 -8.48 6.76 2.38
N ALA A 22 -7.15 6.88 2.30
CA ALA A 22 -6.49 7.72 1.31
C ALA A 22 -6.85 7.27 -0.13
N LEU A 23 -6.87 5.96 -0.38
CA LEU A 23 -7.26 5.37 -1.66
C LEU A 23 -8.75 5.57 -1.97
N GLN A 24 -9.65 5.39 -1.00
CA GLN A 24 -11.08 5.62 -1.18
C GLN A 24 -11.41 7.07 -1.53
N GLN A 25 -10.74 8.04 -0.88
CA GLN A 25 -10.93 9.44 -1.21
C GLN A 25 -10.44 9.75 -2.62
N LEU A 26 -9.29 9.19 -3.03
CA LEU A 26 -8.74 9.34 -4.37
C LEU A 26 -9.68 8.77 -5.45
N ILE A 27 -10.32 7.62 -5.20
CA ILE A 27 -11.31 7.02 -6.11
C ILE A 27 -12.48 7.99 -6.38
N LYS A 28 -13.00 8.62 -5.33
CA LYS A 28 -14.06 9.64 -5.44
C LYS A 28 -13.58 10.88 -6.19
N ASP A 29 -12.40 11.39 -5.84
CA ASP A 29 -11.84 12.62 -6.42
C ASP A 29 -11.59 12.48 -7.93
N LEU A 30 -11.32 11.27 -8.40
CA LEU A 30 -11.08 10.96 -9.82
C LEU A 30 -12.37 10.62 -10.61
N GLY A 31 -13.55 10.64 -9.98
CA GLY A 31 -14.82 10.28 -10.62
C GLY A 31 -14.88 8.81 -11.04
N ILE A 32 -14.03 7.96 -10.47
CA ILE A 32 -13.96 6.53 -10.77
C ILE A 32 -15.24 5.82 -10.34
N ASP A 33 -15.89 6.32 -9.29
CA ASP A 33 -17.19 5.86 -8.78
C ASP A 33 -18.32 5.89 -9.83
N THR A 34 -18.14 6.63 -10.92
CA THR A 34 -19.08 6.68 -12.05
C THR A 34 -18.88 5.56 -13.09
N LEU A 35 -17.78 4.80 -13.00
CA LEU A 35 -17.50 3.67 -13.89
C LEU A 35 -18.26 2.41 -13.45
N SER A 36 -18.37 1.41 -14.32
CA SER A 36 -18.84 0.08 -13.93
C SER A 36 -17.89 -0.54 -12.90
N GLU A 37 -18.39 -1.34 -11.96
CA GLU A 37 -17.59 -1.98 -10.90
C GLU A 37 -16.31 -2.66 -11.44
N ASP A 38 -16.41 -3.39 -12.55
CA ASP A 38 -15.25 -4.03 -13.19
C ASP A 38 -14.15 -3.04 -13.59
N LYS A 39 -14.54 -1.86 -14.09
CA LYS A 39 -13.60 -0.80 -14.49
C LYS A 39 -13.05 -0.05 -13.29
N GLN A 40 -13.84 0.10 -12.22
CA GLN A 40 -13.36 0.65 -10.95
C GLN A 40 -12.28 -0.26 -10.37
N ASN A 41 -12.56 -1.56 -10.28
CA ASN A 41 -11.63 -2.55 -9.76
C ASN A 41 -10.35 -2.61 -10.60
N GLU A 42 -10.46 -2.63 -11.93
CA GLU A 42 -9.29 -2.61 -12.82
C GLU A 42 -8.41 -1.37 -12.60
N LEU A 43 -9.03 -0.19 -12.46
CA LEU A 43 -8.30 1.05 -12.26
C LEU A 43 -7.66 1.13 -10.87
N ILE A 44 -8.37 0.70 -9.82
CA ILE A 44 -7.85 0.62 -8.46
C ILE A 44 -6.63 -0.31 -8.40
N ILE A 45 -6.70 -1.48 -9.03
CA ILE A 45 -5.58 -2.42 -9.11
C ILE A 45 -4.38 -1.77 -9.77
N LYS A 46 -4.56 -1.15 -10.96
CA LYS A 46 -3.47 -0.50 -11.70
C LYS A 46 -2.85 0.66 -10.90
N MET A 47 -3.67 1.48 -10.26
CA MET A 47 -3.18 2.60 -9.44
C MET A 47 -2.39 2.11 -8.23
N THR A 48 -2.89 1.07 -7.56
CA THR A 48 -2.21 0.45 -6.41
C THR A 48 -0.88 -0.16 -6.83
N GLU A 49 -0.83 -0.86 -7.96
CA GLU A 49 0.41 -1.43 -8.50
C GLU A 49 1.46 -0.35 -8.81
N VAL A 50 1.05 0.76 -9.42
CA VAL A 50 1.96 1.88 -9.72
C VAL A 50 2.49 2.52 -8.43
N LEU A 51 1.61 2.76 -7.45
CA LEU A 51 1.98 3.34 -6.16
C LEU A 51 2.98 2.44 -5.41
N LEU A 52 2.70 1.15 -5.31
CA LEU A 52 3.59 0.18 -4.64
C LEU A 52 4.96 0.10 -5.32
N LYS A 53 5.02 0.15 -6.65
CA LYS A 53 6.29 0.19 -7.39
C LYS A 53 7.11 1.44 -7.07
N ARG A 54 6.48 2.61 -6.94
CA ARG A 54 7.17 3.86 -6.58
C ARG A 54 7.75 3.78 -5.17
N ILE A 55 6.94 3.35 -4.20
CA ILE A 55 7.40 3.14 -2.82
C ILE A 55 8.59 2.17 -2.83
N PHE A 56 8.46 1.03 -3.51
CA PHE A 56 9.54 0.05 -3.59
C PHE A 56 10.84 0.62 -4.17
N LEU A 57 10.76 1.36 -5.28
CA LEU A 57 11.95 1.96 -5.91
C LEU A 57 12.64 2.96 -4.97
N GLU A 58 11.88 3.85 -4.32
CA GLU A 58 12.44 4.82 -3.38
C GLU A 58 13.06 4.13 -2.15
N THR A 59 12.39 3.11 -1.61
CA THR A 59 12.91 2.28 -0.52
C THR A 59 14.25 1.63 -0.91
N MET A 60 14.32 1.02 -2.09
CA MET A 60 15.53 0.36 -2.58
C MET A 60 16.69 1.35 -2.83
N ASP A 61 16.38 2.57 -3.26
CA ASP A 61 17.37 3.64 -3.40
C ASP A 61 17.91 4.08 -2.02
N LYS A 62 17.02 4.34 -1.07
CA LYS A 62 17.35 4.77 0.30
C LYS A 62 18.12 3.71 1.10
N LEU A 63 17.87 2.42 0.85
CA LEU A 63 18.64 1.32 1.45
C LEU A 63 20.10 1.27 0.98
N GLY A 64 20.40 1.82 -0.20
CA GLY A 64 21.73 1.69 -0.81
C GLY A 64 22.07 0.24 -1.17
N GLU A 65 23.34 -0.02 -1.46
CA GLU A 65 23.80 -1.37 -1.84
C GLU A 65 23.75 -2.36 -0.68
N GLU A 66 24.31 -2.00 0.48
CA GLU A 66 24.36 -2.87 1.66
C GLU A 66 22.95 -3.23 2.18
N GLY A 67 22.05 -2.24 2.28
CA GLY A 67 20.68 -2.49 2.74
C GLY A 67 19.88 -3.36 1.76
N ARG A 68 20.15 -3.28 0.46
CA ARG A 68 19.52 -4.15 -0.55
C ARG A 68 19.99 -5.59 -0.44
N GLU A 69 21.27 -5.83 -0.17
CA GLU A 69 21.76 -7.19 0.09
C GLU A 69 21.15 -7.79 1.36
N GLU A 70 20.99 -6.98 2.42
CA GLU A 70 20.32 -7.42 3.65
C GLU A 70 18.84 -7.76 3.37
N TYR A 71 18.14 -6.92 2.63
CA TYR A 71 16.77 -7.18 2.19
C TYR A 71 16.66 -8.47 1.37
N GLU A 72 17.57 -8.70 0.41
CA GLU A 72 17.59 -9.91 -0.41
C GLU A 72 17.74 -11.17 0.46
N LYS A 73 18.72 -11.18 1.38
CA LYS A 73 18.93 -12.28 2.34
C LYS A 73 17.72 -12.52 3.24
N MET A 74 17.04 -11.45 3.67
CA MET A 74 15.80 -11.59 4.43
C MET A 74 14.70 -12.21 3.58
N SER A 75 14.55 -11.79 2.32
CA SER A 75 13.48 -12.24 1.42
C SER A 75 13.62 -13.70 0.94
N GLU A 76 14.78 -14.33 1.13
CA GLU A 76 15.00 -15.76 0.84
C GLU A 76 14.27 -16.70 1.83
N GLY A 77 13.85 -16.20 2.99
CA GLY A 77 13.13 -16.95 4.01
C GLY A 77 11.62 -16.66 4.07
N GLU A 78 10.91 -17.37 4.95
CA GLU A 78 9.56 -16.99 5.34
C GLU A 78 9.64 -15.77 6.27
N VAL A 79 9.42 -14.59 5.71
CA VAL A 79 9.38 -13.32 6.46
C VAL A 79 7.97 -12.74 6.40
N LEU A 80 7.47 -12.36 7.57
CA LEU A 80 6.17 -11.72 7.67
C LEU A 80 6.25 -10.26 7.18
N PRO A 81 5.19 -9.72 6.55
CA PRO A 81 5.16 -8.34 6.08
C PRO A 81 5.57 -7.31 7.13
N GLU A 82 5.17 -7.52 8.38
CA GLU A 82 5.47 -6.63 9.51
C GLU A 82 6.97 -6.59 9.84
N GLN A 83 7.69 -7.69 9.58
CA GLN A 83 9.14 -7.77 9.79
C GLN A 83 9.90 -7.02 8.69
N ILE A 84 9.39 -7.07 7.45
CA ILE A 84 9.95 -6.29 6.34
C ILE A 84 9.74 -4.80 6.59
N GLU A 85 8.54 -4.41 7.04
CA GLU A 85 8.24 -3.02 7.39
C GLU A 85 9.14 -2.53 8.54
N ALA A 86 9.30 -3.32 9.60
CA ALA A 86 10.20 -2.98 10.71
C ALA A 86 11.64 -2.77 10.25
N PHE A 87 12.15 -3.64 9.36
CA PHE A 87 13.48 -3.49 8.76
C PHE A 87 13.61 -2.18 7.98
N PHE A 88 12.61 -1.81 7.17
CA PHE A 88 12.66 -0.54 6.44
C PHE A 88 12.67 0.66 7.38
N LYS A 89 11.84 0.66 8.44
CA LYS A 89 11.84 1.74 9.45
C LYS A 89 13.13 1.83 10.24
N GLU A 90 13.81 0.71 10.46
CA GLU A 90 15.11 0.69 11.13
C GLU A 90 16.23 1.26 10.24
N LYS A 91 16.22 0.93 8.94
CA LYS A 91 17.28 1.31 8.00
C LYS A 91 17.10 2.69 7.37
N ILE A 92 15.85 3.13 7.22
CA ILE A 92 15.50 4.38 6.55
C ILE A 92 14.91 5.33 7.58
N ASN A 93 15.67 6.38 7.92
CA ASN A 93 15.13 7.47 8.72
C ASN A 93 13.92 8.08 8.01
N ASN A 94 12.86 8.33 8.77
CA ASN A 94 11.62 8.93 8.27
C ASN A 94 10.92 8.10 7.17
N TYR A 95 11.06 6.77 7.19
CA TYR A 95 10.41 5.87 6.24
C TYR A 95 8.89 6.14 6.08
N ASP A 96 8.18 6.32 7.19
CA ASP A 96 6.74 6.59 7.16
C ASP A 96 6.40 7.93 6.48
N GLU A 97 7.21 8.97 6.71
CA GLU A 97 7.02 10.28 6.07
C GLU A 97 7.26 10.19 4.56
N MET A 98 8.33 9.50 4.14
CA MET A 98 8.63 9.24 2.73
C MET A 98 7.46 8.51 2.03
N VAL A 99 6.88 7.49 2.67
CA VAL A 99 5.71 6.78 2.12
C VAL A 99 4.53 7.72 1.98
N GLN A 100 4.26 8.58 2.98
CA GLN A 100 3.18 9.57 2.89
C GLN A 100 3.40 10.58 1.77
N GLU A 101 4.62 11.11 1.61
CA GLU A 101 4.97 12.04 0.53
C GLU A 101 4.70 11.41 -0.86
N ILE A 102 5.12 10.16 -1.07
CA ILE A 102 4.86 9.45 -2.34
C ILE A 102 3.36 9.29 -2.60
N ILE A 103 2.56 9.00 -1.57
CA ILE A 103 1.10 8.89 -1.68
C ILE A 103 0.47 10.25 -2.04
N GLU A 104 0.92 11.33 -1.42
CA GLU A 104 0.44 12.69 -1.68
C GLU A 104 0.80 13.16 -3.10
N GLU A 105 2.03 12.93 -3.53
CA GLU A 105 2.47 13.23 -4.90
C GLU A 105 1.67 12.43 -5.93
N PHE A 106 1.52 11.12 -5.71
CA PHE A 106 0.73 10.26 -6.59
C PHE A 106 -0.73 10.74 -6.68
N ARG A 107 -1.36 11.07 -5.56
CA ARG A 107 -2.71 11.68 -5.52
C ARG A 107 -2.73 12.96 -6.36
N GLY A 108 -1.77 13.85 -6.17
CA GLY A 108 -1.66 15.12 -6.90
C GLY A 108 -1.51 14.94 -8.40
N GLU A 109 -0.68 14.00 -8.84
CA GLU A 109 -0.52 13.65 -10.26
C GLU A 109 -1.83 13.16 -10.88
N MET A 110 -2.51 12.24 -10.20
CA MET A 110 -3.78 11.69 -10.69
C MET A 110 -4.87 12.76 -10.81
N MET A 111 -4.94 13.70 -9.86
CA MET A 111 -5.90 14.81 -9.90
C MET A 111 -5.57 15.84 -10.98
N ASN A 112 -4.28 16.09 -11.26
CA ASN A 112 -3.85 17.07 -12.25
C ASN A 112 -3.80 16.53 -13.68
N ALA A 113 -3.76 15.21 -13.88
CA ALA A 113 -3.84 14.57 -15.19
C ALA A 113 -5.17 14.81 -15.94
N ASN A 114 -6.18 15.40 -15.27
CA ASN A 114 -7.49 15.76 -15.82
C ASN A 114 -7.62 17.24 -16.23
N LYS A 115 -6.53 18.03 -16.24
CA LYS A 115 -6.49 19.41 -16.78
C LYS A 115 -5.77 19.47 -18.12
#